data_AF-A0A9Q1RDL9-F1
#
_entry.id   AF-A0A9Q1RDL9-F1
#
_cell.length_a   1.000
_cell.length_b   1.000
_cell.length_c   1.000
_cell.angle_alpha   90.00
_cell.angle_beta   90.00
_cell.angle_gamma   90.00
#
_symmetry.space_group_name_H-M   'P 1'
#
loop_
_entity.id
_entity.type
_entity.pdbx_description
1 polymer ?
#
loop_
_entity_poly.entity_id
_entity_poly.type
_entity_poly.pdbx_seq_one_letter_code
_entity_poly.pdbx_strand_id
1 'polypeptide(L)'
;MNFDQNRESPAESATSRDTWPVIDAATQVKLENQKAEDGYYEQSVTHRPASANKFSLLDIAREQVDIISERMYLLPNEYLEELKGRVRGMLEGNGGSQQRDEFLFLQRLVQSRSDLTAKTLVKAHRVQLEILVAINSGIQFFLHQSMNLSQTVLIEVFVYKRCRNIACQSQLPAENCHCEICTNRKGFCSLCMCVICNKFDFEVNTCRWIGCDSCAHWTHTDCAIRDKQIGTGPSRVNGLGSAEMQFRCRACNRTSELFGWVKDVFQQCAPTWDRETLLRELTVVSKIFRLSENTRARQLFWKSEELIEKLKAGVEETTACRIILTFLQELEMDSSKSSEAGNNGRMIPPQEACNRIAQVVQEAVQTMEIVADEKMRMLKKARQALETCDHELEDKAKKVAELKLERQQKRLQIDELESISRLKEAEADMFQLKADEARREADRLQRIALAKSGKSEEDYASSYLKQRLSEAEAEKQFLFEKIKLQDQGSRSSKSNDIGDTSQELYTKIQEILKSV
;
A
#
# COMPACT_ATOMS: atom_id res chain seq x y z
N MET A 1 -39.75 -5.99 -46.70
CA MET A 1 -41.10 -6.51 -46.44
C MET A 1 -41.74 -5.61 -45.38
N ASN A 2 -42.93 -5.09 -45.72
CA ASN A 2 -43.99 -4.44 -44.91
C ASN A 2 -44.05 -4.86 -43.42
N PHE A 3 -44.62 -4.14 -42.45
CA PHE A 3 -45.45 -2.92 -42.32
C PHE A 3 -45.52 -2.55 -40.81
N ASP A 4 -45.70 -1.26 -40.50
CA ASP A 4 -46.63 -0.67 -39.52
C ASP A 4 -47.24 -1.47 -38.34
N GLN A 5 -47.23 -0.87 -37.14
CA GLN A 5 -48.39 -0.38 -36.33
C GLN A 5 -48.23 -0.53 -34.79
N ASN A 6 -48.28 0.64 -34.11
CA ASN A 6 -49.23 1.06 -33.05
C ASN A 6 -49.54 0.21 -31.78
N ARG A 7 -49.90 0.98 -30.72
CA ARG A 7 -50.60 0.62 -29.44
C ARG A 7 -49.74 0.00 -28.34
N GLU A 8 -49.96 0.21 -27.04
CA GLU A 8 -50.90 0.98 -26.21
C GLU A 8 -50.30 0.91 -24.79
N SER A 9 -50.41 1.96 -23.98
CA SER A 9 -50.28 1.83 -22.52
C SER A 9 -51.52 1.14 -21.97
N PRO A 10 -51.39 0.41 -20.85
CA PRO A 10 -52.36 0.66 -19.78
C PRO A 10 -51.71 0.79 -18.40
N ALA A 11 -52.19 1.79 -17.67
CA ALA A 11 -52.14 1.86 -16.23
C ALA A 11 -53.25 0.98 -15.63
N GLU A 12 -52.93 0.21 -14.59
CA GLU A 12 -53.92 -0.34 -13.67
C GLU A 12 -53.45 -0.20 -12.21
N SER A 13 -54.41 0.26 -11.40
CA SER A 13 -54.36 0.54 -9.97
C SER A 13 -54.93 -0.62 -9.17
N ALA A 14 -54.47 -0.84 -7.93
CA ALA A 14 -55.19 -1.36 -6.74
C ALA A 14 -54.20 -2.07 -5.78
N THR A 15 -54.30 -2.12 -4.45
CA THR A 15 -55.02 -1.44 -3.34
C THR A 15 -54.47 -2.05 -2.03
N SER A 16 -54.51 -1.28 -0.93
CA SER A 16 -54.81 -1.74 0.46
C SER A 16 -53.81 -2.64 1.23
N ARG A 17 -53.23 -2.10 2.33
CA ARG A 17 -53.68 -2.41 3.71
C ARG A 17 -52.86 -1.69 4.80
N ASP A 18 -53.58 -0.99 5.68
CA ASP A 18 -53.16 -0.41 6.96
C ASP A 18 -52.70 -1.46 7.98
N THR A 19 -51.72 -1.14 8.84
CA THR A 19 -51.89 -1.09 10.32
C THR A 19 -50.62 -0.56 11.02
N TRP A 20 -50.77 0.53 11.77
CA TRP A 20 -49.85 0.96 12.83
C TRP A 20 -50.45 0.58 14.20
N PRO A 21 -49.63 0.28 15.21
CA PRO A 21 -50.00 0.52 16.61
C PRO A 21 -49.21 1.66 17.25
N VAL A 22 -49.88 2.22 18.25
CA VAL A 22 -49.73 3.51 18.94
C VAL A 22 -48.99 3.34 20.28
N ILE A 23 -48.13 4.33 20.59
CA ILE A 23 -47.81 4.98 21.90
C ILE A 23 -47.54 4.11 23.14
N ASP A 24 -46.40 4.35 23.82
CA ASP A 24 -46.48 4.83 25.21
C ASP A 24 -45.27 5.66 25.66
N ALA A 25 -45.58 6.72 26.42
CA ALA A 25 -44.64 7.71 26.95
C ALA A 25 -44.75 7.73 28.47
N ALA A 26 -43.65 7.66 29.22
CA ALA A 26 -43.62 8.12 30.60
C ALA A 26 -42.19 8.34 31.16
N THR A 27 -42.08 9.41 31.96
CA THR A 27 -41.05 9.73 32.99
C THR A 27 -39.67 10.22 32.50
N GLN A 28 -39.03 11.26 33.05
CA GLN A 28 -39.29 12.08 34.23
C GLN A 28 -38.47 13.40 34.15
N VAL A 29 -39.03 14.45 34.73
CA VAL A 29 -38.45 15.78 34.95
C VAL A 29 -37.41 15.74 36.09
N LYS A 30 -36.27 16.44 35.94
CA LYS A 30 -35.62 17.10 37.08
C LYS A 30 -34.78 18.32 36.64
N LEU A 31 -35.18 19.47 37.14
CA LEU A 31 -34.53 20.78 37.05
C LEU A 31 -33.65 20.95 38.30
N GLU A 32 -32.43 21.46 38.16
CA GLU A 32 -31.82 22.31 39.19
C GLU A 32 -30.72 23.21 38.60
N ASN A 33 -30.87 24.50 38.90
CA ASN A 33 -30.07 25.63 38.48
C ASN A 33 -28.99 25.91 39.53
N GLN A 34 -27.79 26.32 39.12
CA GLN A 34 -27.00 27.35 39.84
C GLN A 34 -25.95 28.01 38.93
N LYS A 35 -26.01 29.34 38.91
CA LYS A 35 -25.16 30.30 38.19
C LYS A 35 -23.85 30.58 38.96
N ALA A 36 -22.77 30.88 38.23
CA ALA A 36 -21.98 32.11 38.41
C ALA A 36 -20.97 32.27 37.25
N GLU A 37 -20.78 33.52 36.85
CA GLU A 37 -20.15 34.05 35.63
C GLU A 37 -18.61 34.01 35.64
N ASP A 38 -17.99 33.93 34.45
CA ASP A 38 -17.06 34.97 33.96
C ASP A 38 -16.45 34.62 32.58
N GLY A 39 -16.35 35.62 31.70
CA GLY A 39 -15.26 35.71 30.71
C GLY A 39 -15.53 35.34 29.24
N TYR A 40 -16.18 36.25 28.52
CA TYR A 40 -15.89 36.71 27.14
C TYR A 40 -14.98 35.84 26.24
N TYR A 41 -15.53 35.27 25.15
CA TYR A 41 -15.14 35.47 23.74
C TYR A 41 -16.07 34.63 22.85
N GLU A 42 -17.01 35.30 22.18
CA GLU A 42 -17.71 34.74 21.02
C GLU A 42 -16.68 34.48 19.92
N GLN A 43 -16.49 33.20 19.58
CA GLN A 43 -15.95 32.83 18.28
C GLN A 43 -16.85 31.74 17.69
N SER A 44 -17.89 32.22 17.01
CA SER A 44 -18.63 31.44 16.04
C SER A 44 -17.69 30.97 14.94
N VAL A 45 -17.19 29.74 15.07
CA VAL A 45 -16.57 28.98 13.99
C VAL A 45 -17.32 27.67 13.87
N THR A 46 -18.10 27.61 12.80
CA THR A 46 -18.66 26.43 12.16
C THR A 46 -18.01 25.11 12.60
N HIS A 47 -18.78 24.27 13.29
CA HIS A 47 -18.49 22.85 13.36
C HIS A 47 -18.41 22.30 11.94
N ARG A 48 -17.20 22.06 11.44
CA ARG A 48 -16.91 21.12 10.35
C ARG A 48 -16.84 19.72 10.96
N PRO A 49 -17.80 18.81 10.74
CA PRO A 49 -17.59 17.40 11.04
C PRO A 49 -16.87 16.76 9.83
N ALA A 50 -15.54 16.86 9.77
CA ALA A 50 -14.75 16.21 8.71
C ALA A 50 -13.38 15.66 9.16
N SER A 51 -12.99 15.79 10.43
CA SER A 51 -11.68 15.33 10.93
C SER A 51 -11.71 14.00 11.69
N ALA A 52 -12.89 13.46 12.01
CA ALA A 52 -13.02 12.32 12.94
C ALA A 52 -12.54 10.96 12.39
N ASN A 53 -12.36 10.82 11.06
CA ASN A 53 -12.01 9.54 10.42
C ASN A 53 -10.56 9.45 9.92
N LYS A 54 -9.72 10.47 10.14
CA LYS A 54 -8.31 10.45 9.70
C LYS A 54 -7.45 9.73 10.74
N PHE A 55 -6.55 8.85 10.27
CA PHE A 55 -5.60 8.13 11.12
C PHE A 55 -4.17 8.27 10.58
N SER A 56 -3.20 8.08 11.45
CA SER A 56 -1.78 8.30 11.21
C SER A 56 -1.03 7.03 10.79
N LEU A 57 0.23 7.17 10.39
CA LEU A 57 1.13 6.02 10.16
C LEU A 57 1.32 5.18 11.43
N LEU A 58 1.24 5.80 12.60
CA LEU A 58 1.32 5.09 13.88
C LEU A 58 0.13 4.14 14.07
N ASP A 59 -1.07 4.56 13.68
CA ASP A 59 -2.27 3.73 13.74
C ASP A 59 -2.14 2.53 12.78
N ILE A 60 -1.61 2.74 11.57
CA ILE A 60 -1.34 1.64 10.62
C ILE A 60 -0.35 0.62 11.21
N ALA A 61 0.70 1.10 11.87
CA ALA A 61 1.72 0.23 12.45
C ALA A 61 1.23 -0.54 13.68
N ARG A 62 0.32 0.06 14.47
CA ARG A 62 -0.08 -0.44 15.78
C ARG A 62 -1.39 -1.25 15.78
N GLU A 63 -2.40 -0.77 15.07
CA GLU A 63 -3.76 -1.30 15.15
C GLU A 63 -3.97 -2.56 14.29
N GLN A 64 -5.06 -3.29 14.59
CA GLN A 64 -5.39 -4.50 13.84
C GLN A 64 -5.67 -4.21 12.36
N VAL A 65 -5.34 -5.19 11.52
CA VAL A 65 -5.36 -5.03 10.06
C VAL A 65 -6.76 -4.71 9.55
N ASP A 66 -7.77 -5.43 10.04
CA ASP A 66 -9.19 -5.26 9.70
C ASP A 66 -9.73 -3.88 10.07
N ILE A 67 -9.46 -3.39 11.28
CA ILE A 67 -9.92 -2.06 11.74
C ILE A 67 -9.39 -0.95 10.81
N ILE A 68 -8.10 -0.99 10.48
CA ILE A 68 -7.49 0.00 9.59
C ILE A 68 -7.97 -0.19 8.13
N SER A 69 -8.17 -1.43 7.69
CA SER A 69 -8.68 -1.74 6.35
C SER A 69 -10.06 -1.12 6.14
N GLU A 70 -10.99 -1.35 7.08
CA GLU A 70 -12.35 -0.77 7.05
C GLU A 70 -12.32 0.75 7.01
N ARG A 71 -11.47 1.38 7.83
CA ARG A 71 -11.31 2.84 7.81
C ARG A 71 -10.71 3.34 6.50
N MET A 72 -9.79 2.61 5.88
CA MET A 72 -9.19 3.01 4.59
C MET A 72 -10.19 3.04 3.45
N TYR A 73 -11.15 2.12 3.41
CA TYR A 73 -12.19 2.11 2.37
C TYR A 73 -13.10 3.35 2.40
N LEU A 74 -13.16 4.06 3.52
CA LEU A 74 -13.96 5.29 3.68
C LEU A 74 -13.17 6.57 3.36
N LEU A 75 -11.88 6.46 3.05
CA LEU A 75 -11.00 7.61 2.85
C LEU A 75 -10.71 7.88 1.36
N PRO A 76 -10.59 9.16 0.95
CA PRO A 76 -10.21 9.50 -0.42
C PRO A 76 -8.80 8.99 -0.80
N ASN A 77 -8.61 8.62 -2.07
CA ASN A 77 -7.33 8.13 -2.58
C ASN A 77 -6.18 9.13 -2.40
N GLU A 78 -6.47 10.44 -2.46
CA GLU A 78 -5.47 11.50 -2.25
C GLU A 78 -4.86 11.42 -0.86
N TYR A 79 -5.66 11.08 0.16
CA TYR A 79 -5.19 10.92 1.52
C TYR A 79 -4.34 9.66 1.69
N LEU A 80 -4.72 8.57 1.02
CA LEU A 80 -3.94 7.33 1.01
C LEU A 80 -2.57 7.52 0.34
N GLU A 81 -2.51 8.29 -0.75
CA GLU A 81 -1.25 8.66 -1.39
C GLU A 81 -0.43 9.65 -0.56
N GLU A 82 -1.07 10.53 0.23
CA GLU A 82 -0.39 11.37 1.22
C GLU A 82 0.30 10.51 2.29
N LEU A 83 -0.38 9.48 2.82
CA LEU A 83 0.21 8.54 3.77
C LEU A 83 1.43 7.81 3.17
N LYS A 84 1.34 7.33 1.93
CA LYS A 84 2.50 6.76 1.22
C LYS A 84 3.61 7.78 1.06
N GLY A 85 3.26 9.03 0.73
CA GLY A 85 4.20 10.16 0.62
C GLY A 85 4.98 10.41 1.89
N ARG A 86 4.33 10.35 3.05
CA ARG A 86 4.99 10.51 4.36
C ARG A 86 6.04 9.42 4.61
N VAL A 87 5.71 8.15 4.32
CA VAL A 87 6.69 7.04 4.46
C VAL A 87 7.84 7.18 3.45
N ARG A 88 7.56 7.62 2.21
CA ARG A 88 8.59 7.93 1.21
C ARG A 88 9.58 8.97 1.72
N GLY A 89 9.08 10.10 2.25
CA GLY A 89 9.92 11.16 2.80
C GLY A 89 10.79 10.70 3.97
N MET A 90 10.27 9.82 4.84
CA MET A 90 11.06 9.21 5.92
C MET A 90 12.19 8.31 5.40
N LEU A 91 11.95 7.55 4.33
CA LEU A 91 12.91 6.62 3.73
C LEU A 91 13.98 7.28 2.86
N GLU A 92 13.70 8.44 2.27
CA GLU A 92 14.65 9.20 1.44
C GLU A 92 15.89 9.67 2.23
N GLY A 93 15.82 9.71 3.56
CA GLY A 93 16.97 10.01 4.41
C GLY A 93 17.46 11.46 4.37
N ASN A 94 16.78 12.31 3.59
CA ASN A 94 17.00 13.76 3.50
C ASN A 94 16.43 14.54 4.71
N GLY A 95 15.62 13.88 5.54
CA GLY A 95 15.14 14.41 6.81
C GLY A 95 16.20 14.44 7.91
N GLY A 96 15.97 15.27 8.93
CA GLY A 96 16.79 15.29 10.16
C GLY A 96 16.73 13.98 10.96
N SER A 97 17.51 13.89 12.04
CA SER A 97 17.57 12.71 12.92
C SER A 97 16.19 12.25 13.39
N GLN A 98 15.29 13.19 13.68
CA GLN A 98 13.94 12.92 14.14
C GLN A 98 13.12 12.02 13.19
N GLN A 99 13.18 12.25 11.87
CA GLN A 99 12.42 11.42 10.91
C GLN A 99 12.97 10.00 10.80
N ARG A 100 14.30 9.85 10.93
CA ARG A 100 14.95 8.53 10.95
C ARG A 100 14.54 7.75 12.20
N ASP A 101 14.53 8.41 13.35
CA ASP A 101 14.11 7.80 14.62
C ASP A 101 12.63 7.42 14.61
N GLU A 102 11.77 8.26 14.03
CA GLU A 102 10.35 7.99 13.82
C GLU A 102 10.14 6.77 12.91
N PHE A 103 10.86 6.68 11.79
CA PHE A 103 10.79 5.51 10.92
C PHE A 103 11.25 4.23 11.63
N LEU A 104 12.37 4.27 12.35
CA LEU A 104 12.88 3.13 13.11
C LEU A 104 11.92 2.72 14.24
N PHE A 105 11.16 3.67 14.80
CA PHE A 105 10.11 3.38 15.75
C PHE A 105 8.94 2.65 15.10
N LEU A 106 8.43 3.14 13.97
CA LEU A 106 7.36 2.48 13.21
C LEU A 106 7.77 1.07 12.75
N GLN A 107 9.01 0.92 12.25
CA GLN A 107 9.55 -0.36 11.82
C GLN A 107 9.61 -1.37 12.97
N ARG A 108 10.06 -0.95 14.15
CA ARG A 108 10.05 -1.80 15.35
C ARG A 108 8.65 -2.23 15.76
N LEU A 109 7.67 -1.32 15.71
CA LEU A 109 6.27 -1.65 16.01
C LEU A 109 5.76 -2.73 15.06
N VAL A 110 5.89 -2.53 13.74
CA VAL A 110 5.45 -3.49 12.73
C VAL A 110 6.14 -4.85 12.90
N GLN A 111 7.45 -4.86 13.16
CA GLN A 111 8.21 -6.11 13.33
C GLN A 111 7.89 -6.87 14.64
N SER A 112 7.40 -6.16 15.67
CA SER A 112 7.01 -6.75 16.96
C SER A 112 5.63 -7.41 16.94
N ARG A 113 4.81 -7.10 15.93
CA ARG A 113 3.42 -7.57 15.80
C ARG A 113 3.38 -9.05 15.40
N SER A 114 2.89 -9.91 16.29
CA SER A 114 2.70 -11.34 16.03
C SER A 114 1.41 -11.66 15.26
N ASP A 115 0.43 -10.76 15.28
CA ASP A 115 -0.85 -10.90 14.58
C ASP A 115 -0.73 -10.65 13.07
N LEU A 116 0.36 -10.03 12.60
CA LEU A 116 0.64 -9.83 11.17
C LEU A 116 1.13 -11.14 10.52
N THR A 117 0.17 -11.95 10.08
CA THR A 117 0.38 -13.24 9.41
C THR A 117 -0.15 -13.18 7.98
N ALA A 118 0.22 -14.15 7.15
CA ALA A 118 -0.34 -14.23 5.80
C ALA A 118 -1.88 -14.26 5.79
N LYS A 119 -2.50 -14.92 6.77
CA LYS A 119 -3.97 -15.02 6.90
C LYS A 119 -4.63 -13.69 7.24
N THR A 120 -4.02 -12.88 8.10
CA THR A 120 -4.57 -11.58 8.50
C THR A 120 -4.32 -10.51 7.44
N LEU A 121 -3.16 -10.53 6.79
CA LEU A 121 -2.79 -9.56 5.76
C LEU A 121 -3.58 -9.70 4.45
N VAL A 122 -4.20 -10.85 4.17
CA VAL A 122 -5.16 -10.98 3.05
C VAL A 122 -6.34 -10.02 3.19
N LYS A 123 -6.72 -9.65 4.43
CA LYS A 123 -7.81 -8.70 4.70
C LYS A 123 -7.38 -7.23 4.64
N ALA A 124 -6.08 -6.97 4.49
CA ALA A 124 -5.54 -5.61 4.47
C ALA A 124 -6.01 -4.85 3.23
N HIS A 125 -6.28 -3.56 3.40
CA HIS A 125 -6.43 -2.66 2.26
C HIS A 125 -5.12 -2.62 1.45
N ARG A 126 -5.19 -2.47 0.12
CA ARG A 126 -4.02 -2.55 -0.77
C ARG A 126 -2.91 -1.56 -0.35
N VAL A 127 -3.27 -0.32 -0.04
CA VAL A 127 -2.32 0.73 0.41
C VAL A 127 -1.77 0.44 1.81
N GLN A 128 -2.59 -0.10 2.71
CA GLN A 128 -2.13 -0.52 4.04
C GLN A 128 -1.01 -1.55 3.92
N LEU A 129 -1.20 -2.55 3.04
CA LEU A 129 -0.21 -3.59 2.81
C LEU A 129 1.08 -3.03 2.20
N GLU A 130 1.00 -2.10 1.25
CA GLU A 130 2.18 -1.40 0.71
C GLU A 130 2.97 -0.70 1.80
N ILE A 131 2.27 0.06 2.66
CA ILE A 131 2.87 0.79 3.76
C ILE A 131 3.54 -0.18 4.74
N LEU A 132 2.85 -1.25 5.14
CA LEU A 132 3.40 -2.27 6.05
C LEU A 132 4.63 -2.96 5.44
N VAL A 133 4.59 -3.33 4.16
CA VAL A 133 5.74 -3.93 3.45
C VAL A 133 6.91 -2.95 3.35
N ALA A 134 6.66 -1.69 3.00
CA ALA A 134 7.69 -0.66 2.90
C ALA A 134 8.35 -0.38 4.26
N ILE A 135 7.55 -0.26 5.33
CA ILE A 135 8.04 -0.08 6.70
C ILE A 135 8.85 -1.31 7.13
N ASN A 136 8.33 -2.52 6.95
CA ASN A 136 9.00 -3.75 7.37
C ASN A 136 10.33 -3.99 6.62
N SER A 137 10.34 -3.74 5.31
CA SER A 137 11.50 -3.99 4.45
C SER A 137 12.51 -2.85 4.39
N GLY A 138 12.09 -1.62 4.70
CA GLY A 138 12.87 -0.40 4.51
C GLY A 138 13.05 0.01 3.04
N ILE A 139 12.14 -0.39 2.15
CA ILE A 139 12.27 -0.18 0.70
C ILE A 139 11.15 0.73 0.19
N GLN A 140 11.54 1.89 -0.33
CA GLN A 140 10.63 2.92 -0.83
C GLN A 140 9.84 2.48 -2.06
N PHE A 141 10.42 1.61 -2.91
CA PHE A 141 9.81 1.22 -4.18
C PHE A 141 8.44 0.54 -4.01
N PHE A 142 8.17 -0.09 -2.86
CA PHE A 142 6.84 -0.63 -2.53
C PHE A 142 5.75 0.43 -2.39
N LEU A 143 6.09 1.72 -2.43
CA LEU A 143 5.15 2.84 -2.36
C LEU A 143 5.03 3.55 -3.71
N HIS A 144 5.72 3.09 -4.76
CA HIS A 144 5.73 3.73 -6.06
C HIS A 144 4.45 3.41 -6.85
N GLN A 145 3.91 4.37 -7.60
CA GLN A 145 2.65 4.23 -8.33
C GLN A 145 2.71 3.19 -9.46
N SER A 146 3.88 2.99 -10.06
CA SER A 146 4.10 1.97 -11.11
C SER A 146 4.26 0.54 -10.57
N MET A 147 4.16 0.34 -9.26
CA MET A 147 4.37 -0.96 -8.65
C MET A 147 3.16 -1.87 -8.85
N ASN A 148 3.34 -2.88 -9.70
CA ASN A 148 2.27 -3.77 -10.16
C ASN A 148 2.33 -5.17 -9.49
N LEU A 149 2.81 -5.27 -8.25
CA LEU A 149 2.83 -6.56 -7.55
C LEU A 149 1.43 -6.94 -7.05
N SER A 150 1.12 -8.24 -7.09
CA SER A 150 -0.12 -8.77 -6.53
C SER A 150 -0.10 -8.68 -5.00
N GLN A 151 -1.29 -8.68 -4.40
CA GLN A 151 -1.42 -8.70 -2.94
C GLN A 151 -0.72 -9.92 -2.33
N THR A 152 -0.80 -11.08 -2.99
CA THR A 152 -0.12 -12.32 -2.58
C THR A 152 1.40 -12.14 -2.53
N VAL A 153 2.00 -11.53 -3.55
CA VAL A 153 3.45 -11.29 -3.59
C VAL A 153 3.87 -10.35 -2.45
N LEU A 154 3.11 -9.28 -2.18
CA LEU A 154 3.38 -8.36 -1.07
C LEU A 154 3.29 -9.06 0.29
N ILE A 155 2.30 -9.93 0.48
CA ILE A 155 2.17 -10.75 1.69
C ILE A 155 3.38 -11.67 1.84
N GLU A 156 3.77 -12.39 0.79
CA GLU A 156 4.92 -13.30 0.82
C GLU A 156 6.23 -12.57 1.11
N VAL A 157 6.42 -11.35 0.58
CA VAL A 157 7.55 -10.50 0.93
C VAL A 157 7.49 -10.09 2.41
N PHE A 158 6.33 -9.68 2.90
CA PHE A 158 6.14 -9.28 4.31
C PHE A 158 6.50 -10.42 5.28
N VAL A 159 6.02 -11.64 4.98
CA VAL A 159 6.25 -12.82 5.83
C VAL A 159 7.56 -13.56 5.49
N TYR A 160 8.45 -12.93 4.71
CA TYR A 160 9.79 -13.43 4.38
C TYR A 160 9.81 -14.76 3.62
N LYS A 161 8.77 -15.05 2.84
CA LYS A 161 8.68 -16.22 1.94
C LYS A 161 9.08 -15.90 0.51
N ARG A 162 9.21 -14.61 0.17
CA ARG A 162 9.70 -14.14 -1.13
C ARG A 162 10.74 -13.06 -0.95
N CYS A 163 11.71 -13.03 -1.87
CA CYS A 163 12.75 -12.01 -1.92
C CYS A 163 12.15 -10.60 -2.06
N ARG A 164 12.59 -9.68 -1.19
CA ARG A 164 12.19 -8.27 -1.21
C ARG A 164 12.83 -7.46 -2.36
N ASN A 165 13.81 -8.02 -3.07
CA ASN A 165 14.31 -7.41 -4.31
C ASN A 165 13.32 -7.74 -5.44
N ILE A 166 12.70 -6.69 -5.99
CA ILE A 166 11.62 -6.78 -6.97
C ILE A 166 12.13 -7.25 -8.34
N ALA A 167 13.42 -7.15 -8.63
CA ALA A 167 14.01 -7.78 -9.80
C ALA A 167 14.21 -9.29 -9.62
N CYS A 168 14.40 -9.75 -8.37
CA CYS A 168 14.71 -11.15 -8.05
C CYS A 168 13.46 -11.99 -7.80
N GLN A 169 12.59 -11.55 -6.88
CA GLN A 169 11.31 -12.19 -6.53
C GLN A 169 11.36 -13.70 -6.23
N SER A 170 12.53 -14.30 -6.01
CA SER A 170 12.65 -15.73 -5.75
C SER A 170 11.93 -16.12 -4.46
N GLN A 171 11.36 -17.33 -4.44
CA GLN A 171 10.88 -17.93 -3.20
C GLN A 171 12.07 -18.18 -2.26
N LEU A 172 11.82 -18.06 -0.95
CA LEU A 172 12.85 -18.19 0.07
C LEU A 172 12.62 -19.44 0.94
N PRO A 173 13.67 -20.25 1.21
CA PRO A 173 15.06 -20.10 0.74
C PRO A 173 15.24 -20.25 -0.78
N ALA A 174 16.09 -19.40 -1.38
CA ALA A 174 16.36 -19.47 -2.81
C ALA A 174 17.16 -20.74 -3.17
N GLU A 175 16.92 -21.29 -4.37
CA GLU A 175 17.52 -22.54 -4.87
C GLU A 175 17.32 -23.76 -3.95
N ASN A 176 16.32 -23.73 -3.07
CA ASN A 176 16.15 -24.73 -2.01
C ASN A 176 17.44 -24.93 -1.20
N CYS A 177 18.15 -23.85 -0.90
CA CYS A 177 19.35 -23.92 -0.07
C CYS A 177 18.99 -24.24 1.38
N HIS A 178 19.66 -25.24 1.98
CA HIS A 178 19.40 -25.72 3.34
C HIS A 178 20.46 -25.26 4.35
N CYS A 179 21.29 -24.27 4.00
CA CYS A 179 22.33 -23.79 4.92
C CYS A 179 21.71 -23.01 6.10
N GLU A 180 22.45 -22.90 7.20
CA GLU A 180 22.00 -22.21 8.41
C GLU A 180 21.62 -20.74 8.13
N ILE A 181 22.39 -20.05 7.28
CA ILE A 181 22.13 -18.65 6.93
C ILE A 181 20.80 -18.52 6.17
N CYS A 182 20.59 -19.31 5.12
CA CYS A 182 19.38 -19.27 4.30
C CYS A 182 18.13 -19.71 5.06
N THR A 183 18.27 -20.64 6.00
CA THR A 183 17.13 -21.20 6.75
C THR A 183 16.73 -20.28 7.93
N ASN A 184 17.70 -19.69 8.62
CA ASN A 184 17.44 -18.96 9.86
C ASN A 184 17.33 -17.44 9.68
N ARG A 185 17.91 -16.84 8.63
CA ARG A 185 17.82 -15.40 8.40
C ARG A 185 16.57 -15.04 7.63
N LYS A 186 15.61 -14.42 8.33
CA LYS A 186 14.36 -13.92 7.75
C LYS A 186 14.63 -13.02 6.55
N GLY A 187 14.09 -13.41 5.39
CA GLY A 187 14.09 -12.62 4.18
C GLY A 187 15.42 -12.59 3.42
N PHE A 188 16.41 -13.37 3.87
CA PHE A 188 17.69 -13.47 3.17
C PHE A 188 17.55 -14.26 1.87
N CYS A 189 18.05 -13.70 0.77
CA CYS A 189 18.09 -14.35 -0.54
C CYS A 189 19.55 -14.59 -0.95
N SER A 190 19.97 -15.85 -1.07
CA SER A 190 21.34 -16.21 -1.49
C SER A 190 21.69 -15.73 -2.90
N LEU A 191 20.69 -15.47 -3.75
CA LEU A 191 20.88 -15.07 -5.14
C LEU A 191 21.25 -13.60 -5.33
N CYS A 192 20.80 -12.71 -4.44
CA CYS A 192 20.97 -11.27 -4.65
C CYS A 192 21.40 -10.49 -3.40
N MET A 193 21.49 -11.12 -2.22
CA MET A 193 21.85 -10.43 -0.98
C MET A 193 23.23 -10.86 -0.48
N CYS A 194 23.96 -9.88 0.04
CA CYS A 194 25.24 -10.11 0.68
C CYS A 194 25.07 -10.85 2.00
N VAL A 195 25.80 -11.97 2.18
CA VAL A 195 25.78 -12.78 3.41
C VAL A 195 26.24 -12.03 4.67
N ILE A 196 26.88 -10.87 4.54
CA ILE A 196 27.34 -10.08 5.69
C ILE A 196 26.27 -9.05 6.07
N CYS A 197 25.86 -8.18 5.15
CA CYS A 197 24.97 -7.06 5.47
C CYS A 197 23.48 -7.30 5.16
N ASN A 198 23.13 -8.43 4.53
CA ASN A 198 21.77 -8.78 4.07
C ASN A 198 21.14 -7.73 3.13
N LYS A 199 21.95 -6.84 2.55
CA LYS A 199 21.53 -5.87 1.55
C LYS A 199 21.81 -6.43 0.16
N PHE A 200 21.03 -5.94 -0.80
CA PHE A 200 21.24 -6.13 -2.22
C PHE A 200 21.45 -4.75 -2.85
N ASP A 201 22.07 -4.72 -4.01
CA ASP A 201 22.11 -3.58 -4.91
C ASP A 201 21.73 -4.08 -6.32
N PHE A 202 21.90 -3.21 -7.31
CA PHE A 202 21.63 -3.53 -8.72
C PHE A 202 22.92 -3.63 -9.53
N GLU A 203 24.07 -3.71 -8.84
CA GLU A 203 25.37 -3.88 -9.49
C GLU A 203 25.48 -5.32 -9.98
N VAL A 204 25.63 -5.49 -11.29
CA VAL A 204 25.84 -6.79 -11.94
C VAL A 204 27.07 -6.70 -12.82
N ASN A 205 27.71 -7.83 -13.08
CA ASN A 205 28.91 -7.88 -13.94
C ASN A 205 30.04 -6.98 -13.40
N THR A 206 30.30 -7.03 -12.08
CA THR A 206 31.33 -6.23 -11.38
C THR A 206 32.16 -7.09 -10.43
N CYS A 207 33.35 -6.62 -10.09
CA CYS A 207 34.19 -7.15 -8.99
C CYS A 207 33.71 -6.68 -7.60
N ARG A 208 32.62 -5.90 -7.53
CA ARG A 208 32.02 -5.42 -6.26
C ARG A 208 31.30 -6.52 -5.49
N TRP A 209 31.05 -7.64 -6.15
CA TRP A 209 30.48 -8.85 -5.57
C TRP A 209 31.44 -10.03 -5.75
N ILE A 210 31.59 -10.81 -4.69
CA ILE A 210 32.40 -12.04 -4.69
C ILE A 210 31.46 -13.22 -4.47
N GLY A 211 31.44 -14.13 -5.44
CA GLY A 211 30.75 -15.41 -5.33
C GLY A 211 31.66 -16.46 -4.68
N CYS A 212 31.08 -17.36 -3.88
CA CYS A 212 31.81 -18.53 -3.38
C CYS A 212 31.64 -19.72 -4.33
N ASP A 213 32.75 -20.27 -4.84
CA ASP A 213 32.73 -21.40 -5.79
C ASP A 213 32.12 -22.68 -5.21
N SER A 214 32.07 -22.79 -3.87
CA SER A 214 31.58 -23.99 -3.20
C SER A 214 30.08 -23.96 -2.90
N CYS A 215 29.50 -22.78 -2.61
CA CYS A 215 28.12 -22.69 -2.15
C CYS A 215 27.30 -21.61 -2.87
N ALA A 216 27.86 -20.96 -3.89
CA ALA A 216 27.24 -19.91 -4.70
C ALA A 216 26.64 -18.73 -3.91
N HIS A 217 27.05 -18.54 -2.66
CA HIS A 217 26.63 -17.36 -1.88
C HIS A 217 27.47 -16.15 -2.24
N TRP A 218 26.81 -14.99 -2.28
CA TRP A 218 27.41 -13.73 -2.71
C TRP A 218 27.71 -12.80 -1.53
N THR A 219 28.79 -12.04 -1.65
CA THR A 219 29.24 -11.07 -0.65
C THR A 219 29.72 -9.80 -1.33
N HIS A 220 29.28 -8.62 -0.88
CA HIS A 220 29.91 -7.38 -1.32
C HIS A 220 31.39 -7.39 -0.96
N THR A 221 32.25 -6.99 -1.89
CA THR A 221 33.70 -6.91 -1.71
C THR A 221 34.08 -6.02 -0.52
N ASP A 222 33.48 -4.82 -0.41
CA ASP A 222 33.74 -3.92 0.73
C ASP A 222 33.27 -4.53 2.07
N CYS A 223 32.22 -5.37 2.07
CA CYS A 223 31.81 -6.10 3.27
C CYS A 223 32.83 -7.19 3.63
N ALA A 224 33.29 -7.96 2.65
CA ALA A 224 34.29 -9.01 2.85
C ALA A 224 35.62 -8.44 3.35
N ILE A 225 36.06 -7.29 2.84
CA ILE A 225 37.26 -6.59 3.32
C ILE A 225 37.08 -6.15 4.78
N ARG A 226 35.96 -5.49 5.10
CA ARG A 226 35.69 -4.97 6.46
C ARG A 226 35.60 -6.09 7.50
N ASP A 227 35.02 -7.22 7.12
CA ASP A 227 34.87 -8.41 7.95
C ASP A 227 36.12 -9.31 7.93
N LYS A 228 37.22 -8.88 7.29
CA LYS A 228 38.49 -9.61 7.19
C LYS A 228 38.35 -11.01 6.58
N GLN A 229 37.42 -11.17 5.64
CA GLN A 229 37.20 -12.41 4.88
C GLN A 229 38.13 -12.52 3.66
N ILE A 230 38.81 -11.43 3.30
CA ILE A 230 39.81 -11.42 2.24
C ILE A 230 41.20 -11.39 2.89
N GLY A 231 42.09 -12.29 2.49
CA GLY A 231 43.46 -12.32 2.96
C GLY A 231 44.32 -13.38 2.29
N THR A 232 45.61 -13.35 2.56
CA THR A 232 46.57 -14.30 2.00
C THR A 232 46.43 -15.67 2.69
N GLY A 233 46.31 -16.74 1.91
CA GLY A 233 46.22 -18.12 2.38
C GLY A 233 47.07 -19.09 1.55
N PRO A 234 47.30 -20.32 2.02
CA PRO A 234 48.07 -21.30 1.26
C PRO A 234 47.34 -21.70 -0.04
N SER A 235 48.06 -21.75 -1.16
CA SER A 235 47.52 -22.24 -2.43
C SER A 235 47.05 -23.70 -2.32
N ARG A 236 45.94 -24.03 -3.00
CA ARG A 236 45.44 -25.41 -3.14
C ARG A 236 46.12 -26.16 -4.28
N VAL A 237 46.77 -25.44 -5.20
CA VAL A 237 47.40 -25.98 -6.40
C VAL A 237 48.90 -26.05 -6.14
N ASN A 238 49.37 -27.24 -5.79
CA ASN A 238 50.76 -27.60 -5.49
C ASN A 238 51.22 -27.25 -4.07
N GLY A 239 51.50 -28.29 -3.29
CA GLY A 239 51.97 -28.24 -1.89
C GLY A 239 53.33 -27.57 -1.65
N LEU A 240 53.75 -26.67 -2.54
CA LEU A 240 54.95 -25.84 -2.41
C LEU A 240 54.58 -24.34 -2.48
N GLY A 241 53.95 -23.85 -1.41
CA GLY A 241 54.32 -22.57 -0.77
C GLY A 241 54.07 -21.24 -1.49
N SER A 242 53.20 -21.15 -2.50
CA SER A 242 52.73 -19.83 -2.96
C SER A 242 51.53 -19.39 -2.10
N ALA A 243 51.70 -18.33 -1.32
CA ALA A 243 50.60 -17.70 -0.62
C ALA A 243 49.72 -16.98 -1.66
N GLU A 244 48.42 -17.25 -1.71
CA GLU A 244 47.45 -16.70 -2.68
C GLU A 244 46.44 -15.81 -1.97
N MET A 245 45.87 -14.85 -2.70
CA MET A 245 44.81 -14.01 -2.16
C MET A 245 43.48 -14.77 -2.21
N GLN A 246 42.87 -14.98 -1.05
CA GLN A 246 41.68 -15.82 -0.91
C GLN A 246 40.53 -15.09 -0.23
N PHE A 247 39.32 -15.46 -0.61
CA PHE A 247 38.07 -15.08 0.06
C PHE A 247 37.52 -16.25 0.86
N ARG A 248 37.34 -16.07 2.17
CA ARG A 248 36.71 -17.05 3.07
C ARG A 248 35.21 -16.75 3.19
N CYS A 249 34.38 -17.62 2.63
CA CYS A 249 32.94 -17.44 2.64
C CYS A 249 32.34 -17.58 4.05
N ARG A 250 31.53 -16.60 4.49
CA ARG A 250 30.81 -16.64 5.78
C ARG A 250 29.82 -17.80 5.93
N ALA A 251 29.29 -18.30 4.82
CA ALA A 251 28.23 -19.30 4.80
C ALA A 251 28.75 -20.73 4.94
N CYS A 252 29.81 -21.08 4.21
CA CYS A 252 30.36 -22.44 4.22
C CYS A 252 31.78 -22.54 4.81
N ASN A 253 32.40 -21.42 5.18
CA ASN A 253 33.77 -21.30 5.68
C ASN A 253 34.88 -21.83 4.76
N ARG A 254 34.54 -22.20 3.51
CA ARG A 254 35.52 -22.57 2.48
C ARG A 254 36.13 -21.32 1.85
N THR A 255 37.32 -21.49 1.29
CA THR A 255 38.05 -20.43 0.61
C THR A 255 37.89 -20.54 -0.91
N SER A 256 37.75 -19.38 -1.55
CA SER A 256 37.75 -19.17 -3.00
C SER A 256 38.96 -18.30 -3.37
N GLU A 257 39.56 -18.58 -4.51
CA GLU A 257 40.74 -17.87 -5.01
C GLU A 257 40.28 -16.59 -5.74
N LEU A 258 40.93 -15.44 -5.47
CA LEU A 258 40.44 -14.14 -5.92
C LEU A 258 41.03 -13.64 -7.24
N PHE A 259 42.23 -14.06 -7.61
CA PHE A 259 42.87 -13.66 -8.86
C PHE A 259 42.11 -14.21 -10.06
N GLY A 260 41.81 -15.50 -10.07
CA GLY A 260 41.00 -16.18 -11.08
C GLY A 260 39.60 -15.60 -11.15
N TRP A 261 38.96 -15.36 -10.00
CA TRP A 261 37.66 -14.68 -9.95
C TRP A 261 37.70 -13.31 -10.65
N VAL A 262 38.67 -12.45 -10.31
CA VAL A 262 38.81 -11.12 -10.93
C VAL A 262 39.11 -11.24 -12.42
N LYS A 263 39.98 -12.19 -12.81
CA LYS A 263 40.29 -12.45 -14.21
C LYS A 263 39.03 -12.79 -15.00
N ASP A 264 38.23 -13.73 -14.52
CA ASP A 264 37.02 -14.19 -15.22
C ASP A 264 36.00 -13.05 -15.36
N VAL A 265 35.81 -12.24 -14.30
CA VAL A 265 34.95 -11.05 -14.36
C VAL A 265 35.47 -10.05 -15.40
N PHE A 266 36.77 -9.73 -15.41
CA PHE A 266 37.32 -8.81 -16.40
C PHE A 266 37.18 -9.35 -17.83
N GLN A 267 37.50 -10.62 -18.05
CA GLN A 267 37.39 -11.25 -19.37
C GLN A 267 35.96 -11.23 -19.91
N GLN A 268 34.97 -11.49 -19.07
CA GLN A 268 33.57 -11.56 -19.48
C GLN A 268 32.91 -10.18 -19.58
N CYS A 269 33.27 -9.24 -18.71
CA CYS A 269 32.50 -8.02 -18.48
C CYS A 269 33.21 -6.73 -18.93
N ALA A 270 34.53 -6.65 -18.80
CA ALA A 270 35.28 -5.42 -19.08
C ALA A 270 35.10 -4.84 -20.49
N PRO A 271 34.89 -5.63 -21.57
CA PRO A 271 34.61 -5.08 -22.89
C PRO A 271 33.33 -4.25 -22.99
N THR A 272 32.40 -4.41 -22.05
CA THR A 272 31.10 -3.70 -22.03
C THR A 272 31.08 -2.51 -21.07
N TRP A 273 32.12 -2.34 -20.26
CA TRP A 273 32.17 -1.27 -19.27
C TRP A 273 32.52 0.07 -19.92
N ASP A 274 31.81 1.10 -19.49
CA ASP A 274 32.22 2.47 -19.75
C ASP A 274 33.43 2.86 -18.90
N ARG A 275 33.99 4.04 -19.20
CA ARG A 275 35.14 4.61 -18.49
C ARG A 275 34.95 4.69 -16.98
N GLU A 276 33.76 5.10 -16.53
CA GLU A 276 33.49 5.26 -15.10
C GLU A 276 33.45 3.91 -14.38
N THR A 277 32.78 2.93 -14.98
CA THR A 277 32.70 1.56 -14.47
C THR A 277 34.07 0.91 -14.45
N LEU A 278 34.84 0.99 -15.53
CA LEU A 278 36.20 0.44 -15.56
C LEU A 278 37.08 1.04 -14.46
N LEU A 279 37.00 2.35 -14.23
CA LEU A 279 37.75 3.01 -13.15
C LEU A 279 37.31 2.53 -11.76
N ARG A 280 36.00 2.36 -11.54
CA ARG A 280 35.46 1.79 -10.29
C ARG A 280 35.93 0.36 -10.07
N GLU A 281 35.87 -0.49 -11.08
CA GLU A 281 36.25 -1.90 -10.97
C GLU A 281 37.76 -2.07 -10.75
N LEU A 282 38.60 -1.30 -11.46
CA LEU A 282 40.04 -1.26 -11.18
C LEU A 282 40.32 -0.80 -9.74
N THR A 283 39.57 0.18 -9.23
CA THR A 283 39.71 0.62 -7.83
C THR A 283 39.36 -0.50 -6.84
N VAL A 284 38.36 -1.32 -7.16
CA VAL A 284 37.99 -2.49 -6.33
C VAL A 284 39.09 -3.55 -6.37
N VAL A 285 39.64 -3.85 -7.56
CA VAL A 285 40.79 -4.76 -7.72
C VAL A 285 41.98 -4.26 -6.89
N SER A 286 42.31 -2.97 -6.96
CA SER A 286 43.36 -2.36 -6.15
C SER A 286 43.11 -2.54 -4.65
N LYS A 287 41.86 -2.42 -4.18
CA LYS A 287 41.52 -2.68 -2.77
C LYS A 287 41.70 -4.14 -2.38
N ILE A 288 41.27 -5.07 -3.24
CA ILE A 288 41.40 -6.51 -3.00
C ILE A 288 42.88 -6.87 -2.82
N PHE A 289 43.74 -6.49 -3.76
CA PHE A 289 45.13 -7.00 -3.79
C PHE A 289 46.17 -6.11 -3.08
N ARG A 290 45.76 -4.98 -2.48
CA ARG A 290 46.67 -4.03 -1.81
C ARG A 290 47.66 -4.66 -0.84
N LEU A 291 47.19 -5.64 -0.07
CA LEU A 291 47.97 -6.30 0.98
C LEU A 291 48.48 -7.70 0.57
N SER A 292 48.40 -8.03 -0.72
CA SER A 292 48.85 -9.33 -1.21
C SER A 292 50.36 -9.47 -1.10
N GLU A 293 50.81 -10.60 -0.57
CA GLU A 293 52.24 -10.98 -0.57
C GLU A 293 52.62 -11.77 -1.83
N ASN A 294 51.63 -12.28 -2.57
CA ASN A 294 51.82 -12.99 -3.82
C ASN A 294 52.31 -12.06 -4.94
N THR A 295 53.36 -12.46 -5.67
CA THR A 295 53.94 -11.70 -6.77
C THR A 295 52.93 -11.36 -7.86
N ARG A 296 52.08 -12.31 -8.30
CA ARG A 296 51.10 -12.09 -9.38
C ARG A 296 50.01 -11.11 -8.97
N ALA A 297 49.46 -11.28 -7.77
CA ALA A 297 48.45 -10.36 -7.26
C ALA A 297 49.02 -8.96 -6.96
N ARG A 298 50.29 -8.85 -6.55
CA ARG A 298 50.97 -7.55 -6.49
C ARG A 298 51.09 -6.94 -7.88
N GLN A 299 51.59 -7.67 -8.86
CA GLN A 299 51.67 -7.17 -10.24
C GLN A 299 50.31 -6.65 -10.75
N LEU A 300 49.21 -7.35 -10.45
CA LEU A 300 47.86 -6.90 -10.75
C LEU A 300 47.48 -5.59 -10.01
N PHE A 301 47.75 -5.49 -8.71
CA PHE A 301 47.55 -4.25 -7.94
C PHE A 301 48.25 -3.05 -8.60
N TRP A 302 49.54 -3.17 -8.91
CA TRP A 302 50.31 -2.07 -9.51
C TRP A 302 49.80 -1.72 -10.91
N LYS A 303 49.40 -2.74 -11.70
CA LYS A 303 48.83 -2.51 -13.02
C LYS A 303 47.50 -1.79 -12.97
N SER A 304 46.67 -2.13 -11.99
CA SER A 304 45.39 -1.45 -11.75
C SER A 304 45.60 0.02 -11.40
N GLU A 305 46.52 0.35 -10.49
CA GLU A 305 46.84 1.75 -10.13
C GLU A 305 47.39 2.53 -11.35
N GLU A 306 48.29 1.94 -12.14
CA GLU A 306 48.81 2.54 -13.37
C GLU A 306 47.68 2.89 -14.35
N LEU A 307 46.74 1.96 -14.55
CA LEU A 307 45.62 2.15 -15.47
C LEU A 307 44.60 3.15 -14.96
N ILE A 308 44.37 3.23 -13.64
CA ILE A 308 43.51 4.26 -13.04
C ILE A 308 44.07 5.65 -13.37
N GLU A 309 45.38 5.86 -13.18
CA GLU A 309 46.01 7.15 -13.48
C GLU A 309 46.01 7.47 -14.99
N LYS A 310 46.26 6.46 -15.84
CA LYS A 310 46.15 6.61 -17.30
C LYS A 310 44.74 6.96 -17.75
N LEU A 311 43.73 6.30 -17.19
CA LEU A 311 42.33 6.62 -17.43
C LEU A 311 42.09 8.06 -17.02
N LYS A 312 42.41 8.49 -15.79
CA LYS A 312 42.25 9.89 -15.35
C LYS A 312 42.97 10.89 -16.28
N ALA A 313 44.14 10.53 -16.81
CA ALA A 313 44.92 11.35 -17.74
C ALA A 313 44.36 11.40 -19.18
N GLY A 314 43.26 10.71 -19.47
CA GLY A 314 42.56 10.81 -20.76
C GLY A 314 42.75 9.62 -21.70
N VAL A 315 43.37 8.52 -21.27
CA VAL A 315 43.42 7.30 -22.10
C VAL A 315 42.01 6.74 -22.30
N GLU A 316 41.70 6.31 -23.52
CA GLU A 316 40.44 5.68 -23.91
C GLU A 316 40.19 4.35 -23.15
N GLU A 317 38.96 4.12 -22.71
CA GLU A 317 38.59 2.93 -21.93
C GLU A 317 38.80 1.63 -22.70
N THR A 318 38.57 1.61 -24.01
CA THR A 318 38.81 0.44 -24.87
C THR A 318 40.28 0.04 -24.90
N THR A 319 41.18 1.03 -24.86
CA THR A 319 42.62 0.81 -24.82
C THR A 319 43.06 0.34 -23.44
N ALA A 320 42.59 0.97 -22.37
CA ALA A 320 42.86 0.53 -21.00
C ALA A 320 42.34 -0.90 -20.75
N CYS A 321 41.14 -1.22 -21.23
CA CYS A 321 40.53 -2.54 -21.18
C CYS A 321 41.39 -3.59 -21.91
N ARG A 322 41.84 -3.30 -23.13
CA ARG A 322 42.75 -4.19 -23.86
C ARG A 322 44.06 -4.42 -23.10
N ILE A 323 44.65 -3.36 -22.53
CA ILE A 323 45.89 -3.46 -21.76
C ILE A 323 45.73 -4.39 -20.55
N ILE A 324 44.67 -4.24 -19.76
CA ILE A 324 44.48 -5.11 -18.57
C ILE A 324 44.18 -6.55 -18.97
N LEU A 325 43.39 -6.77 -20.04
CA LEU A 325 43.06 -8.12 -20.50
C LEU A 325 44.30 -8.86 -21.03
N THR A 326 45.14 -8.20 -21.83
CA THR A 326 46.41 -8.76 -22.30
C THR A 326 47.32 -9.07 -21.12
N PHE A 327 47.44 -8.15 -20.17
CA PHE A 327 48.25 -8.34 -18.97
C PHE A 327 47.79 -9.55 -18.12
N LEU A 328 46.48 -9.73 -17.93
CA LEU A 328 45.93 -10.88 -17.22
C LEU A 328 46.24 -12.21 -17.93
N GLN A 329 46.27 -12.22 -19.28
CA GLN A 329 46.66 -13.39 -20.06
C GLN A 329 48.16 -13.68 -19.94
N GLU A 330 49.02 -12.65 -19.93
CA GLU A 330 50.48 -12.80 -19.77
C GLU A 330 50.84 -13.41 -18.40
N LEU A 331 50.20 -12.93 -17.33
CA LEU A 331 50.40 -13.45 -15.96
C LEU A 331 50.04 -14.93 -15.81
N GLU A 332 49.11 -15.44 -16.63
CA GLU A 332 48.75 -16.85 -16.67
C GLU A 332 49.83 -17.69 -17.37
N MET A 333 50.38 -17.20 -18.48
CA MET A 333 51.41 -17.92 -19.23
C MET A 333 52.72 -18.08 -18.46
N ASP A 334 53.11 -17.10 -17.64
CA ASP A 334 54.33 -17.18 -16.83
C ASP A 334 54.21 -18.14 -15.64
N SER A 335 52.99 -18.57 -15.27
CA SER A 335 52.77 -19.64 -14.29
C SER A 335 53.16 -21.03 -14.81
N SER A 336 53.11 -21.21 -16.13
CA SER A 336 53.36 -22.50 -16.80
C SER A 336 54.84 -22.70 -17.15
N LYS A 337 55.66 -21.63 -17.15
CA LYS A 337 57.07 -21.65 -17.56
C LYS A 337 58.05 -22.08 -16.46
N SER A 338 57.60 -22.35 -15.23
CA SER A 338 58.48 -22.86 -14.17
C SER A 338 58.82 -24.35 -14.29
N SER A 339 58.34 -25.04 -15.33
CA SER A 339 58.56 -26.48 -15.53
C SER A 339 59.61 -26.86 -16.59
N GLU A 340 60.31 -25.91 -17.24
CA GLU A 340 61.38 -26.26 -18.19
C GLU A 340 62.70 -25.57 -17.87
N ALA A 341 63.34 -26.03 -16.80
CA ALA A 341 64.77 -25.83 -16.62
C ALA A 341 65.53 -26.94 -17.37
N GLY A 342 66.15 -26.57 -18.49
CA GLY A 342 67.28 -27.30 -19.06
C GLY A 342 67.03 -27.96 -20.41
N ASN A 343 67.16 -27.19 -21.50
CA ASN A 343 67.75 -27.78 -22.70
C ASN A 343 68.69 -26.79 -23.39
N ASN A 344 69.97 -27.15 -23.40
CA ASN A 344 71.05 -26.41 -24.05
C ASN A 344 70.79 -26.29 -25.55
N GLY A 345 70.87 -25.07 -26.07
CA GLY A 345 70.72 -24.75 -27.48
C GLY A 345 71.76 -25.49 -28.34
N ARG A 346 71.30 -26.49 -29.09
CA ARG A 346 71.99 -27.00 -30.27
C ARG A 346 71.45 -26.24 -31.47
N MET A 347 72.31 -25.53 -32.20
CA MET A 347 71.92 -24.86 -33.44
C MET A 347 71.37 -25.90 -34.42
N ILE A 348 70.08 -25.76 -34.75
CA ILE A 348 69.36 -26.65 -35.67
C ILE A 348 69.82 -26.30 -37.10
N PRO A 349 70.14 -27.29 -37.97
CA PRO A 349 70.48 -27.04 -39.37
C PRO A 349 69.37 -26.26 -40.09
N PRO A 350 69.70 -25.32 -41.01
CA PRO A 350 68.70 -24.46 -41.68
C PRO A 350 67.53 -25.23 -42.30
N GLN A 351 67.78 -26.41 -42.86
CA GLN A 351 66.74 -27.25 -43.46
C GLN A 351 65.73 -27.80 -42.43
N GLU A 352 66.20 -28.15 -41.24
CA GLU A 352 65.35 -28.69 -40.17
C GLU A 352 64.57 -27.55 -39.48
N ALA A 353 65.15 -26.34 -39.39
CA ALA A 353 64.42 -25.15 -38.99
C ALA A 353 63.31 -24.78 -39.98
N CYS A 354 63.59 -24.80 -41.29
CA CYS A 354 62.58 -24.57 -42.33
C CYS A 354 61.45 -25.60 -42.31
N ASN A 355 61.76 -26.89 -42.11
CA ASN A 355 60.75 -27.95 -42.01
C ASN A 355 59.86 -27.78 -40.77
N ARG A 356 60.43 -27.41 -39.62
CA ARG A 356 59.65 -27.11 -38.41
C ARG A 356 58.78 -25.87 -38.58
N ILE A 357 59.28 -24.83 -39.24
CA ILE A 357 58.49 -23.63 -39.56
C ILE A 357 57.32 -24.00 -40.49
N ALA A 358 57.56 -24.80 -41.53
CA ALA A 358 56.51 -25.24 -42.44
C ALA A 358 55.42 -26.04 -41.72
N GLN A 359 55.80 -26.92 -40.78
CA GLN A 359 54.85 -27.69 -39.96
C GLN A 359 54.01 -26.77 -39.06
N VAL A 360 54.65 -25.83 -38.35
CA VAL A 360 53.94 -24.87 -37.48
C VAL A 360 53.00 -23.97 -38.29
N VAL A 361 53.41 -23.55 -39.50
CA VAL A 361 52.55 -22.78 -40.41
C VAL A 361 51.36 -23.62 -40.86
N GLN A 362 51.56 -24.89 -41.19
CA GLN A 362 50.48 -25.79 -41.61
C GLN A 362 49.49 -26.09 -40.48
N GLU A 363 49.99 -26.30 -39.26
CA GLU A 363 49.17 -26.47 -38.05
C GLU A 363 48.39 -25.19 -37.71
N ALA A 364 49.01 -24.01 -37.88
CA ALA A 364 48.34 -22.73 -37.71
C ALA A 364 47.22 -22.53 -38.74
N VAL A 365 47.45 -22.91 -40.01
CA VAL A 365 46.43 -22.86 -41.07
C VAL A 365 45.26 -23.79 -40.76
N GLN A 366 45.51 -25.04 -40.36
CA GLN A 366 44.44 -25.96 -39.96
C GLN A 366 43.66 -25.44 -38.75
N THR A 367 44.33 -24.85 -37.76
CA THR A 367 43.67 -24.25 -36.59
C THR A 367 42.79 -23.07 -37.00
N MET A 368 43.26 -22.21 -37.90
CA MET A 368 42.47 -21.10 -38.42
C MET A 368 41.22 -21.56 -39.19
N GLU A 369 41.32 -22.66 -39.93
CA GLU A 369 40.19 -23.26 -40.65
C GLU A 369 39.13 -23.80 -39.69
N ILE A 370 39.53 -24.54 -38.65
CA ILE A 370 38.63 -25.00 -37.59
C ILE A 370 37.93 -23.82 -36.89
N VAL A 371 38.67 -22.75 -36.59
CA VAL A 371 38.11 -21.55 -35.95
C VAL A 371 37.15 -20.82 -36.91
N ALA A 372 37.43 -20.80 -38.21
CA ALA A 372 36.54 -20.20 -39.21
C ALA A 372 35.22 -20.96 -39.33
N ASP A 373 35.27 -22.30 -39.39
CA ASP A 373 34.08 -23.15 -39.43
C ASP A 373 33.24 -23.01 -38.16
N GLU A 374 33.89 -22.97 -36.99
CA GLU A 374 33.21 -22.79 -35.72
C GLU A 374 32.54 -21.41 -35.61
N LYS A 375 33.21 -20.35 -36.09
CA LYS A 375 32.62 -19.00 -36.18
C LYS A 375 31.43 -18.97 -37.13
N MET A 376 31.50 -19.66 -38.26
CA MET A 376 30.39 -19.74 -39.21
C MET A 376 29.19 -20.48 -38.61
N ARG A 377 29.45 -21.56 -37.85
CA ARG A 377 28.41 -22.29 -37.10
C ARG A 377 27.76 -21.42 -36.03
N MET A 378 28.56 -20.65 -35.28
CA MET A 378 28.05 -19.72 -34.27
C MET A 378 27.23 -18.60 -34.88
N LEU A 379 27.66 -18.03 -36.00
CA LEU A 379 26.91 -16.99 -36.72
C LEU A 379 25.56 -17.52 -37.22
N LYS A 380 25.50 -18.76 -37.70
CA LYS A 380 24.23 -19.40 -38.10
C LYS A 380 23.27 -19.56 -36.92
N LYS A 381 23.77 -19.98 -35.75
CA LYS A 381 22.97 -20.08 -34.52
C LYS A 381 22.49 -18.71 -34.04
N ALA A 382 23.37 -17.71 -34.06
CA ALA A 382 23.04 -16.34 -33.67
C ALA A 382 21.93 -15.76 -34.57
N ARG A 383 22.00 -16.02 -35.88
CA ARG A 383 20.95 -15.62 -36.83
C ARG A 383 19.60 -16.28 -36.51
N GLN A 384 19.58 -17.58 -36.24
CA GLN A 384 18.34 -18.29 -35.88
C GLN A 384 17.76 -17.79 -34.55
N ALA A 385 18.61 -17.47 -33.57
CA ALA A 385 18.17 -16.89 -32.31
C ALA A 385 17.59 -15.48 -32.52
N LEU A 386 18.17 -14.67 -33.40
CA LEU A 386 17.64 -13.36 -33.77
C LEU A 386 16.27 -13.47 -34.45
N GLU A 387 16.14 -14.37 -35.43
CA GLU A 387 14.86 -14.63 -36.12
C GLU A 387 13.77 -15.07 -35.12
N THR A 388 14.12 -15.90 -34.13
CA THR A 388 13.19 -16.31 -33.07
C THR A 388 12.77 -15.13 -32.20
N CYS A 389 13.71 -14.26 -31.84
CA CYS A 389 13.44 -13.04 -31.07
C CYS A 389 12.51 -12.08 -31.83
N ASP A 390 12.73 -11.89 -33.14
CA ASP A 390 11.91 -11.03 -33.98
C ASP A 390 10.45 -11.53 -34.04
N HIS A 391 10.24 -12.84 -34.21
CA HIS A 391 8.89 -13.43 -34.17
C HIS A 391 8.21 -13.25 -32.80
N GLU A 392 8.96 -13.43 -31.70
CA GLU A 392 8.41 -13.18 -30.36
C GLU A 392 8.03 -11.72 -30.12
N LEU A 393 8.79 -10.77 -30.69
CA LEU A 393 8.49 -9.35 -30.63
C LEU A 393 7.21 -9.01 -31.40
N GLU A 394 7.02 -9.58 -32.59
CA GLU A 394 5.79 -9.41 -33.37
C GLU A 394 4.57 -9.97 -32.64
N ASP A 395 4.67 -11.15 -32.04
CA ASP A 395 3.58 -11.75 -31.27
C ASP A 395 3.24 -10.96 -30.01
N LYS A 396 4.26 -10.42 -29.33
CA LYS A 396 4.05 -9.49 -28.20
C LYS A 396 3.38 -8.20 -28.67
N ALA A 397 3.75 -7.65 -29.83
CA ALA A 397 3.12 -6.46 -30.39
C ALA A 397 1.63 -6.68 -30.70
N LYS A 398 1.26 -7.84 -31.26
CA LYS A 398 -0.14 -8.23 -31.50
C LYS A 398 -0.93 -8.33 -30.19
N LYS A 399 -0.40 -9.02 -29.18
CA LYS A 399 -1.03 -9.13 -27.84
C LYS A 399 -1.24 -7.77 -27.19
N VAL A 400 -0.28 -6.85 -27.33
CA VAL A 400 -0.41 -5.48 -26.82
C VAL A 400 -1.53 -4.72 -27.54
N ALA A 401 -1.69 -4.92 -28.86
CA ALA A 401 -2.79 -4.30 -29.62
C ALA A 401 -4.16 -4.85 -29.19
N GLU A 402 -4.28 -6.16 -28.98
CA GLU A 402 -5.50 -6.81 -28.47
C GLU A 402 -5.88 -6.29 -27.07
N LEU A 403 -4.91 -6.25 -26.14
CA LEU A 403 -5.14 -5.72 -24.79
C LEU A 403 -5.54 -4.24 -24.79
N LYS A 404 -5.02 -3.44 -25.73
CA LYS A 404 -5.43 -2.04 -25.89
C LYS A 404 -6.88 -1.93 -26.35
N LEU A 405 -7.31 -2.78 -27.27
CA LEU A 405 -8.70 -2.81 -27.75
C LEU A 405 -9.66 -3.26 -26.63
N GLU A 406 -9.30 -4.32 -25.91
CA GLU A 406 -10.09 -4.80 -24.75
C GLU A 406 -10.20 -3.72 -23.66
N ARG A 407 -9.12 -3.01 -23.38
CA ARG A 407 -9.12 -1.89 -22.43
C ARG A 407 -10.04 -0.75 -22.89
N GLN A 408 -10.08 -0.44 -24.18
CA GLN A 408 -11.00 0.57 -24.71
C GLN A 408 -12.46 0.13 -24.58
N GLN A 409 -12.77 -1.15 -24.86
CA GLN A 409 -14.12 -1.69 -24.68
C GLN A 409 -14.56 -1.64 -23.22
N LYS A 410 -13.69 -2.05 -22.28
CA LYS A 410 -13.96 -1.98 -20.84
C LYS A 410 -14.18 -0.54 -20.37
N ARG A 411 -13.44 0.43 -20.93
CA ARG A 411 -13.66 1.85 -20.63
C ARG A 411 -15.06 2.31 -21.05
N LEU A 412 -15.50 1.96 -22.26
CA LEU A 412 -16.85 2.30 -22.73
C LEU A 412 -17.94 1.67 -21.85
N GLN A 413 -17.75 0.43 -21.39
CA GLN A 413 -18.68 -0.23 -20.47
C GLN A 413 -18.74 0.49 -19.10
N ILE A 414 -17.60 0.96 -18.59
CA ILE A 414 -17.56 1.74 -17.34
C ILE A 414 -18.31 3.06 -17.52
N ASP A 415 -18.05 3.78 -18.62
CA ASP A 415 -18.70 5.06 -18.91
C ASP A 415 -20.23 4.91 -19.01
N GLU A 416 -20.71 3.80 -19.61
CA GLU A 416 -22.14 3.46 -19.68
C GLU A 416 -22.73 3.17 -18.29
N LEU A 417 -22.05 2.36 -17.49
CA LEU A 417 -22.48 2.05 -16.11
C LEU A 417 -22.51 3.31 -15.22
N GLU A 418 -21.54 4.21 -15.36
CA GLU A 418 -21.52 5.49 -14.65
C GLU A 418 -22.68 6.40 -15.07
N SER A 419 -23.07 6.39 -16.35
CA SER A 419 -24.24 7.13 -16.83
C SER A 419 -25.53 6.58 -16.23
N ILE A 420 -25.69 5.26 -16.20
CA ILE A 420 -26.84 4.59 -15.58
C ILE A 420 -26.89 4.89 -14.07
N SER A 421 -25.75 4.81 -13.38
CA SER A 421 -25.67 5.12 -11.95
C SER A 421 -26.10 6.55 -11.65
N ARG A 422 -25.65 7.52 -12.46
CA ARG A 422 -26.05 8.94 -12.32
C ARG A 422 -27.55 9.15 -12.54
N LEU A 423 -28.14 8.46 -13.52
CA LEU A 423 -29.58 8.53 -13.75
C LEU A 423 -30.38 7.93 -12.58
N LYS A 424 -29.90 6.81 -12.02
CA LYS A 424 -30.55 6.15 -10.88
C LYS A 424 -30.45 6.95 -9.59
N GLU A 425 -29.33 7.63 -9.38
CA GLU A 425 -29.17 8.57 -8.26
C GLU A 425 -30.13 9.76 -8.38
N ALA A 426 -30.22 10.39 -9.56
CA ALA A 426 -31.17 11.47 -9.79
C ALA A 426 -32.65 11.03 -9.66
N GLU A 427 -32.96 9.80 -10.08
CA GLU A 427 -34.28 9.19 -9.89
C GLU A 427 -34.59 9.00 -8.39
N ALA A 428 -33.63 8.48 -7.62
CA ALA A 428 -33.77 8.30 -6.17
C ALA A 428 -33.97 9.64 -5.44
N ASP A 429 -33.20 10.67 -5.78
CA ASP A 429 -33.33 12.01 -5.21
C ASP A 429 -34.72 12.61 -5.48
N MET A 430 -35.24 12.44 -6.69
CA MET A 430 -36.59 12.88 -7.05
C MET A 430 -37.68 12.14 -6.25
N PHE A 431 -37.54 10.84 -6.04
CA PHE A 431 -38.47 10.08 -5.20
C PHE A 431 -38.41 10.50 -3.74
N GLN A 432 -37.21 10.74 -3.21
CA GLN A 432 -37.02 11.22 -1.85
C GLN A 432 -37.66 12.61 -1.67
N LEU A 433 -37.44 13.53 -2.60
CA LEU A 433 -38.05 14.86 -2.57
C LEU A 433 -39.58 14.78 -2.54
N LYS A 434 -40.19 13.94 -3.38
CA LYS A 434 -41.64 13.72 -3.39
C LYS A 434 -42.15 13.12 -2.08
N ALA A 435 -41.42 12.16 -1.51
CA ALA A 435 -41.76 11.59 -0.21
C ALA A 435 -41.72 12.66 0.90
N ASP A 436 -40.74 13.55 0.85
CA ASP A 436 -40.57 14.65 1.81
C ASP A 436 -41.67 15.71 1.68
N GLU A 437 -42.08 16.02 0.45
CA GLU A 437 -43.24 16.88 0.17
C GLU A 437 -44.55 16.29 0.70
N ALA A 438 -44.78 14.99 0.45
CA ALA A 438 -45.96 14.29 0.94
C ALA A 438 -46.03 14.28 2.46
N ARG A 439 -44.90 14.06 3.15
CA ARG A 439 -44.84 14.14 4.62
C ARG A 439 -45.17 15.55 5.13
N ARG A 440 -44.60 16.60 4.50
CA ARG A 440 -44.89 17.99 4.88
C ARG A 440 -46.36 18.36 4.72
N GLU A 441 -47.01 17.93 3.64
CA GLU A 441 -48.44 18.22 3.43
C GLU A 441 -49.32 17.41 4.39
N ALA A 442 -48.96 16.15 4.69
CA ALA A 442 -49.66 15.36 5.71
C ALA A 442 -49.59 16.04 7.09
N ASP A 443 -48.41 16.51 7.51
CA ASP A 443 -48.23 17.24 8.77
C ASP A 443 -49.03 18.55 8.81
N ARG A 444 -49.19 19.20 7.66
CA ARG A 444 -49.99 20.43 7.53
C ARG A 444 -51.48 20.12 7.69
N LEU A 445 -51.98 19.09 7.00
CA LEU A 445 -53.37 18.65 7.09
C LEU A 445 -53.71 18.18 8.51
N GLN A 446 -52.80 17.45 9.16
CA GLN A 446 -52.96 17.02 10.55
C GLN A 446 -53.10 18.21 11.49
N ARG A 447 -52.27 19.26 11.33
CA ARG A 447 -52.39 20.51 12.11
C ARG A 447 -53.73 21.21 11.90
N ILE A 448 -54.22 21.28 10.66
CA ILE A 448 -55.52 21.88 10.36
C ILE A 448 -56.66 21.07 10.98
N ALA A 449 -56.60 19.73 10.91
CA ALA A 449 -57.60 18.85 11.49
C ALA A 449 -57.69 19.03 13.01
N LEU A 450 -56.55 19.05 13.71
CA LEU A 450 -56.47 19.28 15.16
C LEU A 450 -57.00 20.65 15.56
N ALA A 451 -56.68 21.71 14.78
CA ALA A 451 -57.18 23.05 15.05
C ALA A 451 -58.70 23.14 14.85
N LYS A 452 -59.24 22.47 13.82
CA LYS A 452 -60.69 22.43 13.57
C LYS A 452 -61.44 21.63 14.63
N SER A 453 -60.92 20.48 15.05
CA SER A 453 -61.56 19.68 16.11
C SER A 453 -61.60 20.46 17.43
N GLY A 454 -60.47 21.06 17.83
CA GLY A 454 -60.40 21.88 19.04
C GLY A 454 -61.39 23.06 19.01
N LYS A 455 -61.46 23.79 17.90
CA LYS A 455 -62.42 24.89 17.75
C LYS A 455 -63.88 24.41 17.80
N SER A 456 -64.19 23.27 17.17
CA SER A 456 -65.55 22.72 17.20
C SER A 456 -65.97 22.23 18.59
N GLU A 457 -65.04 21.67 19.37
CA GLU A 457 -65.27 21.28 20.75
C GLU A 457 -65.49 22.50 21.65
N GLU A 458 -64.69 23.56 21.46
CA GLU A 458 -64.84 24.84 22.17
C GLU A 458 -66.19 25.53 21.85
N ASP A 459 -66.56 25.59 20.56
CA ASP A 459 -67.84 26.17 20.11
C ASP A 459 -69.05 25.36 20.63
N TYR A 460 -68.94 24.03 20.67
CA TYR A 460 -69.95 23.15 21.27
C TYR A 460 -70.09 23.39 22.78
N ALA A 461 -68.97 23.42 23.52
CA ALA A 461 -68.98 23.68 24.95
C ALA A 461 -69.57 25.08 25.27
N SER A 462 -69.20 26.10 24.50
CA SER A 462 -69.73 27.46 24.64
C SER A 462 -71.23 27.54 24.39
N SER A 463 -71.72 26.92 23.31
CA SER A 463 -73.15 26.85 23.02
C SER A 463 -73.93 26.10 24.09
N TYR A 464 -73.40 24.98 24.57
CA TYR A 464 -73.99 24.19 25.64
C TYR A 464 -74.11 24.99 26.95
N LEU A 465 -73.04 25.68 27.36
CA LEU A 465 -73.05 26.51 28.57
C LEU A 465 -74.02 27.69 28.45
N LYS A 466 -74.09 28.35 27.29
CA LYS A 466 -75.06 29.43 27.04
C LYS A 466 -76.50 28.94 27.16
N GLN A 467 -76.82 27.78 26.59
CA GLN A 467 -78.15 27.18 26.66
C GLN A 467 -78.53 26.90 28.12
N ARG A 468 -77.62 26.29 28.89
CA ARG A 468 -77.84 25.99 30.32
C ARG A 468 -78.02 27.24 31.16
N LEU A 469 -77.28 28.31 30.87
CA LEU A 469 -77.44 29.60 31.54
C LEU A 469 -78.81 30.21 31.24
N SER A 470 -79.25 30.20 29.97
CA SER A 470 -80.57 30.69 29.58
C SER A 470 -81.71 29.89 30.23
N GLU A 471 -81.58 28.57 30.33
CA GLU A 471 -82.56 27.71 30.99
C GLU A 471 -82.62 27.99 32.50
N ALA A 472 -81.47 28.16 33.17
CA ALA A 472 -81.41 28.56 34.57
C ALA A 472 -82.01 29.96 34.81
N GLU A 473 -81.81 30.91 33.90
CA GLU A 473 -82.43 32.24 33.96
C GLU A 473 -83.96 32.18 33.80
N ALA A 474 -84.45 31.33 32.89
CA ALA A 474 -85.88 31.11 32.70
C ALA A 474 -86.54 30.45 33.92
N GLU A 475 -85.89 29.44 34.52
CA GLU A 475 -86.32 28.84 35.78
C GLU A 475 -86.35 29.87 36.90
N LYS A 476 -85.34 30.74 37.00
CA LYS A 476 -85.31 31.85 37.97
C LYS A 476 -86.49 32.80 37.77
N GLN A 477 -86.77 33.21 36.53
CA GLN A 477 -87.89 34.10 36.21
C GLN A 477 -89.23 33.46 36.55
N PHE A 478 -89.42 32.18 36.19
CA PHE A 478 -90.63 31.43 36.52
C PHE A 478 -90.86 31.33 38.03
N LEU A 479 -89.81 31.03 38.80
CA LEU A 479 -89.89 31.00 40.26
C LEU A 479 -90.23 32.39 40.82
N PHE A 480 -89.63 33.45 40.27
CA PHE A 480 -89.91 34.82 40.68
C PHE A 480 -91.37 35.24 40.40
N GLU A 481 -91.91 34.89 39.23
CA GLU A 481 -93.32 35.10 38.86
C GLU A 481 -94.26 34.33 39.82
N LYS A 482 -93.92 33.07 40.13
CA LYS A 482 -94.69 32.23 41.06
C LYS A 482 -94.72 32.82 42.48
N ILE A 483 -93.59 33.31 42.98
CA ILE A 483 -93.52 34.00 44.28
C ILE A 483 -94.37 35.27 44.25
N LYS A 484 -94.28 36.07 43.18
CA LYS A 484 -95.08 37.29 43.00
C LYS A 484 -96.59 37.02 43.00
N LEU A 485 -97.02 35.92 42.36
CA LEU A 485 -98.42 35.49 42.35
C LEU A 485 -98.89 34.97 43.73
N GLN A 486 -98.02 34.27 44.47
CA GLN A 486 -98.30 33.87 45.85
C GLN A 486 -98.43 35.09 46.79
N ASP A 487 -97.59 36.11 46.61
CA ASP A 487 -97.68 37.37 47.37
C ASP A 487 -98.93 38.20 47.01
N GLN A 488 -99.41 38.13 45.76
CA GLN A 488 -100.65 38.79 45.34
C GLN A 488 -101.91 38.04 45.79
N GLY A 489 -101.89 36.70 45.81
CA GLY A 489 -102.95 35.88 46.42
C GLY A 489 -103.06 36.07 47.94
N SER A 490 -101.96 36.47 48.59
CA SER A 490 -101.92 36.78 50.03
C SER A 490 -102.52 38.14 50.39
N ARG A 491 -102.88 39.00 49.41
CA ARG A 491 -103.43 40.34 49.65
C ARG A 491 -104.95 40.48 49.50
N SER A 492 -105.67 39.45 49.05
CA SER A 492 -107.14 39.44 48.92
C SER A 492 -107.88 38.64 50.00
N SER A 493 -107.22 38.29 51.10
CA SER A 493 -107.88 37.83 52.34
C SER A 493 -107.12 38.37 53.54
N LYS A 494 -107.67 39.41 54.19
CA LYS A 494 -107.20 39.87 55.51
C LYS A 494 -108.03 39.19 56.60
N SER A 495 -107.40 38.43 57.49
CA SER A 495 -107.36 38.73 58.93
C SER A 495 -106.70 37.60 59.74
N ASN A 496 -105.87 38.02 60.70
CA ASN A 496 -105.41 37.35 61.93
C ASN A 496 -104.68 35.99 61.81
N ASP A 497 -103.34 35.98 61.91
CA ASP A 497 -102.66 35.72 63.19
C ASP A 497 -101.16 36.06 63.08
N ILE A 498 -100.57 36.49 64.18
CA ILE A 498 -99.22 37.06 64.28
C ILE A 498 -98.22 35.97 64.69
N GLY A 499 -97.13 35.86 63.94
CA GLY A 499 -95.81 35.50 64.45
C GLY A 499 -95.45 34.02 64.48
N ASP A 500 -94.83 33.51 63.41
CA ASP A 500 -93.72 32.52 63.54
C ASP A 500 -92.96 32.23 62.22
N THR A 501 -93.52 32.57 61.05
CA THR A 501 -92.99 32.04 59.77
C THR A 501 -91.75 32.75 59.20
N SER A 502 -91.42 33.97 59.65
CA SER A 502 -90.27 34.71 59.11
C SER A 502 -88.93 34.25 59.69
N GLN A 503 -88.92 33.69 60.90
CA GLN A 503 -87.69 33.31 61.60
C GLN A 503 -87.17 31.93 61.14
N GLU A 504 -88.09 31.05 60.74
CA GLU A 504 -87.82 29.70 60.22
C GLU A 504 -87.31 29.71 58.77
N LEU A 505 -87.73 30.70 57.97
CA LEU A 505 -87.20 30.93 56.62
C LEU A 505 -85.79 31.52 56.66
N TYR A 506 -85.51 32.41 57.62
CA TYR A 506 -84.18 33.02 57.76
C TYR A 506 -83.13 32.00 58.24
N THR A 507 -83.51 31.05 59.10
CA THR A 507 -82.65 29.95 59.55
C THR A 507 -82.38 28.94 58.43
N LYS A 508 -83.39 28.57 57.61
CA LYS A 508 -83.19 27.70 56.45
C LYS A 508 -82.29 28.31 55.37
N ILE A 509 -82.39 29.61 55.13
CA ILE A 509 -81.50 30.31 54.18
C ILE A 509 -80.06 30.37 54.73
N GLN A 510 -79.87 30.52 56.05
CA GLN A 510 -78.55 30.47 56.67
C GLN A 510 -77.92 29.06 56.69
N GLU A 511 -78.70 27.99 56.74
CA GLU A 511 -78.18 26.62 56.65
C GLU A 511 -77.69 26.29 55.24
N ILE A 512 -78.41 26.73 54.20
CA ILE A 512 -78.03 26.50 52.80
C ILE A 512 -76.75 27.28 52.41
N LEU A 513 -76.56 28.48 52.96
CA LEU A 513 -75.36 29.28 52.73
C LEU A 513 -74.11 28.76 53.48
N LYS A 514 -74.27 27.83 54.44
CA LYS A 514 -73.16 27.17 55.14
C LYS A 514 -72.74 25.85 54.51
N SER A 515 -73.46 25.36 53.51
CA SER A 515 -73.21 24.07 52.85
C SER A 515 -72.71 24.19 51.40
N VAL A 516 -72.15 25.33 51.02
CA VAL A 516 -71.43 25.54 49.75
C VAL A 516 -69.92 25.56 50.01
#